data_AF-A0A450XC51-F1
#
_entry.id   AF-A0A450XC51-F1
#
_cell.length_a   1.000
_cell.length_b   1.000
_cell.length_c   1.000
_cell.angle_alpha   90.00
_cell.angle_beta   90.00
_cell.angle_gamma   90.00
#
_symmetry.space_group_name_H-M   'P 1'
#
loop_
_entity.id
_entity.type
_entity.pdbx_description
1 polymer ?
#
loop_
_entity_poly.entity_id
_entity_poly.type
_entity_poly.pdbx_seq_one_letter_code
_entity_poly.pdbx_strand_id
1 'polypeptide(L)'
;MNIATPLFPPAHPRILAIGTQTPSDQYTQSEVLTRFGITNRKIEGIFSNSHIKSRHLCLPEPNSDGSPYDESPVQLREKHQRVALEIGQAAINKALKKAGFTPQDIDYICVVSTTGLLTMKDP
;
A
#
# COMPACT_ATOMS: atom_id res chain seq x y z
N MET A 1 17.21 -45.89 -21.82
CA MET A 1 16.27 -44.92 -21.23
C MET A 1 16.99 -43.58 -21.22
N ASN A 2 16.75 -42.74 -22.22
CA ASN A 2 17.52 -41.52 -22.44
C ASN A 2 16.72 -40.34 -21.88
N ILE A 3 17.12 -39.84 -20.71
CA ILE A 3 16.53 -38.64 -20.09
C ILE A 3 17.05 -37.44 -20.88
N ALA A 4 16.16 -36.80 -21.63
CA ALA A 4 16.46 -35.61 -22.39
C ALA A 4 16.90 -34.48 -21.45
N THR A 5 18.12 -33.99 -21.66
CA THR A 5 18.66 -32.77 -21.04
C THR A 5 17.76 -31.59 -21.44
N PRO A 6 17.30 -30.74 -20.49
CA PRO A 6 16.51 -29.57 -20.85
C PRO A 6 17.32 -28.62 -21.74
N LEU A 7 16.77 -28.29 -22.90
CA LEU A 7 17.37 -27.46 -23.97
C LEU A 7 17.51 -25.96 -23.64
N PHE A 8 17.20 -25.55 -22.41
CA PHE A 8 17.30 -24.16 -21.97
C PHE A 8 18.19 -24.06 -20.73
N PRO A 9 19.14 -23.11 -20.66
CA PRO A 9 19.82 -22.81 -19.42
C PRO A 9 18.77 -22.44 -18.36
N PRO A 10 18.96 -22.81 -17.07
CA PRO A 10 17.98 -22.50 -16.03
C PRO A 10 17.74 -20.99 -16.03
N ALA A 11 16.52 -20.60 -16.35
CA ALA A 11 16.13 -19.20 -16.33
C ALA A 11 16.20 -18.73 -14.87
N HIS A 12 17.21 -17.92 -14.56
CA HIS A 12 17.29 -17.29 -13.25
C HIS A 12 16.08 -16.35 -13.07
N PRO A 13 15.47 -16.31 -11.87
CA PRO A 13 14.41 -15.35 -11.58
C PRO A 13 14.88 -13.94 -11.92
N ARG A 14 14.03 -13.19 -12.62
CA ARG A 14 14.31 -11.80 -13.02
C ARG A 14 13.07 -10.95 -12.83
N ILE A 15 13.27 -9.69 -12.47
CA ILE A 15 12.18 -8.70 -12.36
C ILE A 15 11.84 -8.23 -13.76
N LEU A 16 10.62 -8.54 -14.24
CA LEU A 16 10.16 -8.15 -15.57
C LEU A 16 9.60 -6.71 -15.60
N ALA A 17 8.89 -6.31 -14.54
CA ALA A 17 8.35 -4.97 -14.40
C ALA A 17 8.09 -4.62 -12.93
N ILE A 18 8.01 -3.32 -12.65
CA ILE A 18 7.62 -2.77 -11.35
C ILE A 18 6.47 -1.79 -11.56
N GLY A 19 5.39 -1.98 -10.79
CA GLY A 19 4.26 -1.09 -10.69
C GLY A 19 4.08 -0.61 -9.26
N THR A 20 3.77 0.68 -9.09
CA THR A 20 3.52 1.29 -7.78
C THR A 20 2.23 2.11 -7.80
N GLN A 21 1.58 2.18 -6.65
CA GLN A 21 0.45 3.06 -6.41
C GLN A 21 0.41 3.42 -4.92
N THR A 22 0.03 4.66 -4.65
CA THR A 22 -0.27 5.16 -3.30
C THR A 22 -1.73 5.63 -3.25
N PRO A 23 -2.32 5.83 -2.06
CA PRO A 23 -3.58 6.55 -1.94
C PRO A 23 -3.50 7.93 -2.61
N SER A 24 -4.63 8.46 -3.07
CA SER A 24 -4.70 9.78 -3.72
C SER A 24 -4.26 10.90 -2.79
N ASP A 25 -4.73 10.84 -1.55
CA ASP A 25 -4.62 11.96 -0.62
C ASP A 25 -3.19 12.11 -0.14
N GLN A 26 -2.69 13.33 -0.21
CA GLN A 26 -1.31 13.69 0.10
C GLN A 26 -1.30 14.81 1.13
N TYR A 27 -0.46 14.65 2.15
CA TYR A 27 -0.34 15.60 3.25
C TYR A 27 1.12 15.95 3.49
N THR A 28 1.41 17.22 3.62
CA THR A 28 2.67 17.73 4.17
C THR A 28 2.81 17.34 5.64
N GLN A 29 4.04 17.39 6.16
CA GLN A 29 4.27 17.10 7.58
C GLN A 29 3.50 18.05 8.51
N SER A 30 3.39 19.34 8.15
CA SER A 30 2.61 20.32 8.91
C SER A 30 1.12 20.03 8.88
N GLU A 31 0.55 19.62 7.74
CA GLU A 31 -0.88 19.26 7.65
C GLU A 31 -1.20 18.05 8.53
N VAL A 32 -0.30 17.06 8.59
CA VAL A 32 -0.47 15.92 9.50
C VAL A 32 -0.45 16.37 10.96
N LEU A 33 0.50 17.23 11.36
CA LEU A 33 0.55 17.75 12.73
C LEU A 33 -0.71 18.52 13.10
N THR A 34 -1.18 19.40 12.21
CA THR A 34 -2.43 20.16 12.39
C THR A 34 -3.63 19.23 12.51
N ARG A 35 -3.75 18.24 11.63
CA ARG A 35 -4.90 17.31 11.61
C ARG A 35 -4.98 16.45 12.87
N PHE A 36 -3.84 16.17 13.51
CA PHE A 36 -3.78 15.44 14.78
C PHE A 36 -3.71 16.34 16.03
N GLY A 37 -3.83 17.67 15.88
CA GLY A 37 -3.76 18.61 17.00
C GLY A 37 -2.44 18.57 17.76
N ILE A 38 -1.34 18.19 17.10
CA ILE A 38 -0.04 18.03 17.74
C ILE A 38 0.62 19.38 17.92
N THR A 39 0.79 19.80 19.18
CA THR A 39 1.46 21.06 19.58
C THR A 39 2.74 20.84 20.37
N ASN A 40 3.12 19.57 20.59
CA ASN A 40 4.31 19.22 21.34
C ASN A 40 5.57 19.47 20.48
N ARG A 41 6.38 20.47 20.86
CA ARG A 41 7.61 20.85 20.16
C ARG A 41 8.57 19.70 19.85
N LYS A 42 8.65 18.66 20.71
CA LYS A 42 9.51 17.50 20.44
C LYS A 42 8.99 16.69 19.26
N ILE A 43 7.67 16.49 19.19
CA ILE A 43 7.03 15.75 18.10
C ILE A 43 7.10 16.57 16.81
N GLU A 44 6.83 17.87 16.89
CA GLU A 44 7.01 18.79 15.75
C GLU A 44 8.44 18.73 15.19
N GLY A 45 9.44 18.74 16.07
CA GLY A 45 10.86 18.61 15.71
C GLY A 45 11.19 17.31 15.00
N ILE A 46 10.55 16.19 15.34
CA ILE A 46 10.74 14.91 14.64
C ILE A 46 10.21 15.03 13.20
N PHE A 47 9.04 15.63 13.03
CA PHE A 47 8.40 15.75 11.72
C PHE A 47 9.15 16.74 10.81
N SER A 48 9.57 17.90 11.33
CA SER A 48 10.27 18.92 10.54
C SER A 48 11.68 18.48 10.10
N ASN A 49 12.35 17.63 10.87
CA ASN A 49 13.69 17.14 10.56
C ASN A 49 13.72 15.80 9.79
N SER A 50 12.55 15.28 9.40
CA SER A 50 12.45 13.93 8.80
C SER A 50 12.91 13.83 7.34
N HIS A 51 13.34 14.92 6.69
CA HIS A 51 13.56 15.02 5.23
C HIS A 51 12.36 14.58 4.35
N ILE A 52 11.19 14.35 4.96
CA ILE A 52 9.95 13.98 4.28
C ILE A 52 9.16 15.25 3.99
N LYS A 53 8.91 15.52 2.70
CA LYS A 53 8.09 16.66 2.27
C LYS A 53 6.60 16.40 2.50
N SER A 54 6.14 15.21 2.12
CA SER A 54 4.74 14.81 2.20
C SER A 54 4.59 13.28 2.25
N ARG A 55 3.40 12.83 2.64
CA ARG A 55 3.01 11.41 2.72
C ARG A 55 1.65 11.21 2.09
N HIS A 56 1.48 10.07 1.41
CA HIS A 56 0.16 9.62 0.99
C HIS A 56 -0.47 8.80 2.11
N LEU A 57 -1.62 9.24 2.61
CA LEU A 57 -2.25 8.66 3.81
C LEU A 57 -3.76 8.53 3.60
N CYS A 58 -4.39 7.60 4.30
CA CYS A 58 -5.86 7.44 4.34
C CYS A 58 -6.37 7.88 5.72
N LEU A 59 -6.54 9.19 5.90
CA LEU A 59 -6.98 9.78 7.16
C LEU A 59 -8.50 10.00 7.12
N PRO A 60 -9.24 9.64 8.18
CA PRO A 60 -10.66 9.95 8.28
C PRO A 60 -10.85 11.46 8.40
N GLU A 61 -12.02 11.97 8.01
CA GLU A 61 -12.40 13.35 8.31
C GLU A 61 -12.42 13.58 9.83
N PRO A 62 -11.99 14.76 10.30
CA PRO A 62 -12.04 15.09 11.72
C PRO A 62 -13.48 15.15 12.23
N ASN A 63 -13.65 15.14 13.55
CA ASN A 63 -14.93 15.39 14.19
C ASN A 63 -15.44 16.81 13.87
N SER A 64 -16.73 17.06 14.14
CA SER A 64 -17.36 18.37 13.90
C SER A 64 -16.72 19.52 14.70
N ASP A 65 -16.06 19.22 15.81
CA ASP A 65 -15.28 20.17 16.61
C ASP A 65 -13.82 20.34 16.14
N GLY A 66 -13.44 19.68 15.05
CA GLY A 66 -12.09 19.68 14.49
C GLY A 66 -11.11 18.72 15.17
N SER A 67 -11.54 17.98 16.20
CA SER A 67 -10.68 16.99 16.85
C SER A 67 -10.41 15.76 15.96
N PRO A 68 -9.29 15.05 16.16
CA PRO A 68 -9.01 13.84 15.39
C PRO A 68 -10.09 12.79 15.59
N TYR A 69 -10.55 12.17 14.49
CA TYR A 69 -11.48 11.06 14.55
C TYR A 69 -10.76 9.75 14.84
N ASP A 70 -11.18 9.06 15.90
CA ASP A 70 -10.67 7.72 16.25
C ASP A 70 -11.51 6.65 15.57
N GLU A 71 -10.92 5.95 14.60
CA GLU A 71 -11.59 4.89 13.86
C GLU A 71 -11.63 3.61 14.69
N SER A 72 -12.82 3.03 14.82
CA SER A 72 -12.99 1.72 15.42
C SER A 72 -12.23 0.62 14.65
N PRO A 73 -11.89 -0.52 15.28
CA PRO A 73 -11.25 -1.64 14.59
C PRO A 73 -12.01 -2.13 13.35
N VAL A 74 -13.34 -2.04 13.35
CA VAL A 74 -14.19 -2.38 12.20
C VAL A 74 -13.93 -1.41 11.04
N GLN A 75 -13.95 -0.11 11.31
CA GLN A 75 -13.68 0.93 10.30
C GLN A 75 -12.25 0.82 9.75
N LEU A 76 -11.26 0.56 10.61
CA LEU A 76 -9.88 0.34 10.19
C LEU A 76 -9.76 -0.88 9.26
N ARG A 77 -10.45 -1.99 9.57
CA ARG A 77 -10.49 -3.17 8.70
C ARG A 77 -11.12 -2.86 7.35
N GLU A 78 -12.27 -2.17 7.35
CA GLU A 78 -12.97 -1.79 6.11
C GLU A 78 -12.12 -0.85 5.25
N LYS A 79 -11.48 0.13 5.88
CA LYS A 79 -10.51 1.01 5.21
C LYS A 79 -9.34 0.23 4.64
N HIS A 80 -8.74 -0.69 5.40
CA HIS A 80 -7.65 -1.54 4.91
C HIS A 80 -8.09 -2.35 3.68
N GLN A 81 -9.25 -3.02 3.74
CA GLN A 81 -9.77 -3.79 2.61
C GLN A 81 -9.96 -2.93 1.37
N ARG A 82 -10.67 -1.80 1.50
CA ARG A 82 -10.95 -0.90 0.39
C ARG A 82 -9.67 -0.37 -0.25
N VAL A 83 -8.78 0.20 0.56
CA VAL A 83 -7.56 0.85 0.09
C VAL A 83 -6.57 -0.17 -0.48
N ALA A 84 -6.39 -1.32 0.18
CA ALA A 84 -5.47 -2.35 -0.30
C ALA A 84 -5.89 -2.90 -1.66
N LEU A 85 -7.19 -3.11 -1.89
CA LEU A 85 -7.72 -3.53 -3.19
C LEU A 85 -7.50 -2.44 -4.25
N GLU A 86 -7.81 -1.18 -3.94
CA GLU A 86 -7.64 -0.05 -4.85
C GLU A 86 -6.19 0.11 -5.31
N ILE A 87 -5.26 0.29 -4.36
CA ILE A 87 -3.86 0.57 -4.70
C ILE A 87 -3.15 -0.69 -5.19
N GLY A 88 -3.48 -1.87 -4.64
CA GLY A 88 -2.90 -3.14 -5.02
C GLY A 88 -3.25 -3.49 -6.47
N GLN A 89 -4.54 -3.42 -6.83
CA GLN A 89 -4.99 -3.67 -8.20
C GLN A 89 -4.36 -2.69 -9.18
N ALA A 90 -4.31 -1.40 -8.85
CA ALA A 90 -3.68 -0.39 -9.70
C ALA A 90 -2.17 -0.63 -9.90
N ALA A 91 -1.44 -0.99 -8.84
CA ALA A 91 -0.01 -1.30 -8.91
C ALA A 91 0.26 -2.56 -9.75
N ILE A 92 -0.51 -3.64 -9.53
CA ILE A 92 -0.41 -4.90 -10.28
C ILE A 92 -0.70 -4.65 -11.76
N ASN A 93 -1.79 -3.96 -12.09
CA ASN A 93 -2.15 -3.65 -13.47
C ASN A 93 -1.06 -2.83 -14.19
N LYS A 94 -0.43 -1.86 -13.50
CA LYS A 94 0.72 -1.12 -14.06
C LYS A 94 1.92 -2.03 -14.33
N ALA A 95 2.21 -2.98 -13.44
CA ALA A 95 3.31 -3.92 -13.64
C ALA A 95 3.02 -4.88 -14.81
N LEU A 96 1.84 -5.49 -14.85
CA LEU A 96 1.41 -6.39 -15.92
C LEU A 96 1.43 -5.70 -17.28
N LYS A 97 0.86 -4.49 -17.38
CA LYS A 97 0.87 -3.70 -18.61
C LYS A 97 2.28 -3.41 -19.12
N LYS A 98 3.21 -3.06 -18.22
CA LYS A 98 4.63 -2.82 -18.59
C LYS A 98 5.33 -4.09 -19.08
N ALA A 99 4.98 -5.25 -18.51
CA ALA A 99 5.55 -6.53 -18.88
C ALA A 99 4.87 -7.19 -20.10
N GLY A 100 3.73 -6.67 -20.55
CA GLY A 100 2.96 -7.25 -21.65
C GLY A 100 2.16 -8.50 -21.25
N PHE A 101 1.81 -8.65 -19.97
CA PHE A 101 1.04 -9.78 -19.45
C PHE A 101 -0.37 -9.38 -19.03
N THR A 102 -1.21 -10.39 -18.85
CA THR A 102 -2.54 -10.37 -18.28
C THR A 102 -2.56 -11.11 -16.94
N PRO A 103 -3.60 -10.96 -16.10
CA PRO A 103 -3.72 -11.75 -14.87
C PRO A 103 -3.75 -13.26 -15.10
N GLN A 104 -4.22 -13.72 -16.28
CA GLN A 104 -4.25 -15.14 -16.63
C GLN A 104 -2.86 -15.74 -16.85
N ASP A 105 -1.84 -14.92 -17.07
CA ASP A 105 -0.45 -15.35 -17.26
C ASP A 105 0.31 -15.54 -15.93
N ILE A 106 -0.35 -15.33 -14.78
CA ILE A 106 0.27 -15.37 -13.45
C ILE A 106 -0.01 -16.70 -12.75
N ASP A 107 1.02 -17.52 -12.57
CA ASP A 107 0.93 -18.80 -11.87
C ASP A 107 0.93 -18.66 -10.34
N TYR A 108 1.62 -17.64 -9.82
CA TYR A 108 1.82 -17.44 -8.37
C TYR A 108 1.69 -15.98 -7.97
N ILE A 109 1.06 -15.76 -6.82
CA ILE A 109 1.02 -14.46 -6.16
C ILE A 109 1.62 -14.57 -4.75
N CYS A 110 2.54 -13.66 -4.43
CA CYS A 110 3.12 -13.51 -3.10
C CYS A 110 2.78 -12.11 -2.58
N VAL A 111 2.20 -12.02 -1.39
CA VAL A 111 1.70 -10.77 -0.81
C VAL A 111 2.27 -10.61 0.60
N VAL A 112 2.65 -9.38 0.94
CA VAL A 112 3.09 -8.99 2.29
C VAL A 112 2.35 -7.74 2.74
N SER A 113 1.86 -7.72 3.97
CA SER A 113 1.24 -6.56 4.61
C SER A 113 1.43 -6.63 6.13
N THR A 114 1.53 -5.48 6.78
CA THR A 114 1.59 -5.33 8.25
C THR A 114 0.44 -4.50 8.81
N THR A 115 -0.41 -3.92 7.96
CA THR A 115 -1.44 -2.94 8.34
C THR A 115 -2.81 -3.57 8.64
N GLY A 116 -2.94 -4.89 8.47
CA GLY A 116 -4.13 -5.63 8.85
C GLY A 116 -4.14 -7.04 8.28
N LEU A 117 -4.97 -7.91 8.86
CA LEU A 117 -5.26 -9.25 8.35
C LEU A 117 -6.70 -9.30 7.84
N LEU A 118 -6.86 -9.67 6.57
CA LEU A 118 -8.18 -9.90 5.98
C LEU A 118 -8.35 -11.41 5.81
N THR A 119 -9.37 -11.95 6.45
CA THR A 119 -9.84 -13.30 6.18
C THR A 119 -11.04 -13.23 5.24
N MET A 120 -11.22 -14.29 4.46
CA MET A 120 -12.46 -14.49 3.72
C MET A 120 -13.63 -14.35 4.71
N LYS A 121 -14.69 -13.64 4.31
CA LYS A 121 -15.97 -13.78 5.00
C LYS A 121 -16.52 -15.15 4.65
N ASP A 122 -17.11 -15.85 5.61
CA ASP A 122 -17.89 -17.05 5.33
C ASP A 122 -18.95 -16.68 4.27
N PRO A 123 -19.19 -17.57 3.27
CA PRO A 123 -20.12 -17.31 2.18
C PRO A 123 -21.55 -17.02 2.64
#